data_AF-A0AAV1FBU8-F1
#
_entry.id   AF-A0AAV1FBU8-F1
#
_cell.length_a   1.000
_cell.length_b   1.000
_cell.length_c   1.000
_cell.angle_alpha   90.00
_cell.angle_beta   90.00
_cell.angle_gamma   90.00
#
_symmetry.space_group_name_H-M   'P 1'
#
loop_
_entity.id
_entity.type
_entity.pdbx_description
1 polymer ?
#
loop_
_entity_poly.entity_id
_entity_poly.type
_entity_poly.pdbx_seq_one_letter_code
_entity_poly.pdbx_strand_id
1 'polypeptide(L)'
;MATEEEVERLRRQLREREEQVHQAAQAGLNLLNQQMELQNRLDEQRVEMTNALEALEQEKYSLQKEVELKSRILESLQSDCDSVKNQQKQQLQEQQEHLERSHSAALSELNNKILRLQSSLEESQLSEKQLKHKLEVQTETLNHKMEELRALNQDTQSSMTSEMMEVQMKIMELEAVKVELEQTLQECQYREQQLALTNSGLQRQLERVTEEKEEREKEAVSWFNALEKSRETNRDLQIQLDQVLQQAQDPNSKGNSLFAELEDKRAAMERQLISMKVQHQSLQKQYAFSKQQQQRMKVQIATLMQLQGSRADPAQLERLQSMLTEKNGEIQNLMTKLQRLEKMEMMTKSQPAPAESSDSHDETYYTDLLKMKLNNTMKDVESLGNELSLQRMKSLSESQRALELERKLFSSDRLLKQAQSDKFKLQLRVEELQNKYEPKDSKKNVNLKRRKEKLPVDTAPSSEDTSHQKVEQVLSVKVDVTNTETAESDTCPTAETLSSKQDVKSEVSEAEQQPAKCVKISREEPVVIPNPRSVSAGSDCEDKEMKIQLQNKREERRKKKRTVEAIDVGSTRTMENECAQQ
;
A
#
# COMPACT_ATOMS: atom_id res chain seq x y z
N MET A 1 -82.70 -102.62 -69.68
CA MET A 1 -83.79 -101.75 -69.17
C MET A 1 -83.54 -101.37 -67.71
N ALA A 2 -84.14 -102.02 -66.71
CA ALA A 2 -84.07 -101.56 -65.30
C ALA A 2 -82.65 -101.41 -64.72
N THR A 3 -81.70 -102.24 -65.15
CA THR A 3 -80.29 -102.19 -64.71
C THR A 3 -79.47 -101.06 -65.33
N GLU A 4 -79.88 -100.51 -66.48
CA GLU A 4 -79.15 -99.44 -67.18
C GLU A 4 -79.53 -98.06 -66.64
N GLU A 5 -80.82 -97.85 -66.36
CA GLU A 5 -81.34 -96.64 -65.71
C GLU A 5 -80.75 -96.45 -64.30
N GLU A 6 -80.57 -97.54 -63.55
CA GLU A 6 -79.90 -97.58 -62.25
C GLU A 6 -78.43 -97.12 -62.36
N VAL A 7 -77.71 -97.60 -63.38
CA VAL A 7 -76.30 -97.22 -63.65
C VAL A 7 -76.19 -95.75 -64.06
N GLU A 8 -77.11 -95.24 -64.87
CA GLU A 8 -77.13 -93.81 -65.21
C GLU A 8 -77.47 -92.92 -64.01
N ARG A 9 -78.39 -93.35 -63.14
CA ARG A 9 -78.71 -92.67 -61.87
C ARG A 9 -77.48 -92.60 -60.98
N LEU A 10 -76.75 -93.71 -60.83
CA LEU A 10 -75.50 -93.75 -60.06
C LEU A 10 -74.40 -92.87 -60.68
N ARG A 11 -74.27 -92.83 -62.02
CA ARG A 11 -73.33 -91.93 -62.73
C ARG A 11 -73.68 -90.45 -62.62
N ARG A 12 -74.97 -90.10 -62.47
CA ARG A 12 -75.40 -88.72 -62.17
C ARG A 12 -75.08 -88.35 -60.72
N GLN A 13 -75.45 -89.22 -59.77
CA GLN A 13 -75.13 -89.03 -58.35
C GLN A 13 -73.62 -88.98 -58.06
N LEU A 14 -72.79 -89.74 -58.80
CA LEU A 14 -71.34 -89.65 -58.68
C LEU A 14 -70.83 -88.28 -59.15
N ARG A 15 -71.29 -87.77 -60.30
CA ARG A 15 -70.90 -86.44 -60.79
C ARG A 15 -71.37 -85.31 -59.87
N GLU A 16 -72.60 -85.36 -59.38
CA GLU A 16 -73.12 -84.40 -58.39
C GLU A 16 -72.27 -84.41 -57.09
N ARG A 17 -71.84 -85.60 -56.63
CA ARG A 17 -70.93 -85.76 -55.48
C ARG A 17 -69.54 -85.22 -55.77
N GLU A 18 -68.98 -85.50 -56.96
CA GLU A 18 -67.68 -84.99 -57.40
C GLU A 18 -67.69 -83.46 -57.48
N GLU A 19 -68.72 -82.87 -58.08
CA GLU A 19 -68.93 -81.42 -58.15
C GLU A 19 -69.06 -80.80 -56.75
N GLN A 20 -69.83 -81.41 -55.83
CA GLN A 20 -69.92 -80.96 -54.44
C GLN A 20 -68.57 -81.03 -53.71
N VAL A 21 -67.79 -82.09 -53.94
CA VAL A 21 -66.43 -82.23 -53.38
C VAL A 21 -65.48 -81.18 -53.96
N HIS A 22 -65.56 -80.88 -55.26
CA HIS A 22 -64.77 -79.81 -55.88
C HIS A 22 -65.15 -78.42 -55.34
N GLN A 23 -66.44 -78.14 -55.19
CA GLN A 23 -66.93 -76.89 -54.60
C GLN A 23 -66.51 -76.75 -53.12
N ALA A 24 -66.59 -77.83 -52.34
CA ALA A 24 -66.14 -77.85 -50.95
C ALA A 24 -64.61 -77.67 -50.83
N ALA A 25 -63.84 -78.31 -51.71
CA ALA A 25 -62.37 -78.13 -51.77
C ALA A 25 -61.99 -76.70 -52.18
N GLN A 26 -62.71 -76.10 -53.14
CA GLN A 26 -62.49 -74.71 -53.56
C GLN A 26 -62.90 -73.71 -52.48
N ALA A 27 -64.00 -73.95 -51.76
CA ALA A 27 -64.39 -73.15 -50.60
C ALA A 27 -63.38 -73.26 -49.45
N GLY A 28 -62.86 -74.46 -49.19
CA GLY A 28 -61.79 -74.70 -48.22
C GLY A 28 -60.48 -74.01 -48.60
N LEU A 29 -60.09 -74.04 -49.88
CA LEU A 29 -58.92 -73.32 -50.39
C LEU A 29 -59.10 -71.80 -50.29
N ASN A 30 -60.27 -71.28 -50.63
CA ASN A 30 -60.57 -69.85 -50.49
C ASN A 30 -60.52 -69.40 -49.02
N LEU A 31 -61.06 -70.20 -48.08
CA LEU A 31 -60.98 -69.92 -46.65
C LEU A 31 -59.53 -69.97 -46.14
N LEU A 32 -58.73 -70.94 -46.60
CA LEU A 32 -57.30 -71.03 -46.27
C LEU A 32 -56.52 -69.82 -46.78
N ASN A 33 -56.81 -69.36 -48.00
CA ASN A 33 -56.20 -68.15 -48.56
C ASN A 33 -56.59 -66.90 -47.76
N GLN A 34 -57.87 -66.74 -47.39
CA GLN A 34 -58.31 -65.64 -46.51
C GLN A 34 -57.65 -65.70 -45.13
N GLN A 35 -57.50 -66.90 -44.55
CA GLN A 35 -56.79 -67.08 -43.29
C GLN A 35 -55.30 -66.70 -43.43
N MET A 36 -54.66 -67.04 -44.54
CA MET A 36 -53.28 -66.65 -44.85
C MET A 36 -53.12 -65.14 -45.03
N GLU A 37 -54.04 -64.48 -45.74
CA GLU A 37 -54.06 -63.00 -45.88
C GLU A 37 -54.24 -62.29 -44.53
N LEU A 38 -55.15 -62.78 -43.68
CA LEU A 38 -55.35 -62.23 -42.34
C LEU A 38 -54.13 -62.45 -41.45
N GLN A 39 -53.48 -63.62 -41.54
CA GLN A 39 -52.25 -63.90 -40.81
C GLN A 39 -51.12 -62.98 -41.26
N ASN A 40 -50.92 -62.81 -42.57
CA ASN A 40 -49.91 -61.91 -43.13
C ASN A 40 -50.11 -60.47 -42.65
N ARG A 41 -51.35 -59.93 -42.71
CA ARG A 41 -51.65 -58.57 -42.21
C ARG A 41 -51.40 -58.42 -40.71
N LEU A 42 -51.68 -59.46 -39.93
CA LEU A 42 -51.46 -59.45 -38.48
C LEU A 42 -49.97 -59.49 -38.15
N ASP A 43 -49.17 -60.23 -38.93
CA ASP A 43 -47.71 -60.25 -38.80
C ASP A 43 -47.04 -58.96 -39.33
N GLU A 44 -47.57 -58.35 -40.39
CA GLU A 44 -47.19 -56.99 -40.84
C GLU A 44 -47.43 -55.97 -39.71
N GLN A 45 -48.62 -55.94 -39.12
CA GLN A 45 -48.94 -55.05 -37.98
C GLN A 45 -48.06 -55.30 -36.76
N ARG A 46 -47.68 -56.56 -36.48
CA ARG A 46 -46.71 -56.88 -35.41
C ARG A 46 -45.35 -56.27 -35.70
N VAL A 47 -44.84 -56.42 -36.93
CA VAL A 47 -43.55 -55.84 -37.34
C VAL A 47 -43.57 -54.31 -37.27
N GLU A 48 -44.64 -53.66 -37.74
CA GLU A 48 -44.82 -52.21 -37.64
C GLU A 48 -44.80 -51.72 -36.17
N MET A 49 -45.55 -52.40 -35.29
CA MET A 49 -45.59 -52.08 -33.86
C MET A 49 -44.25 -52.32 -33.16
N THR A 50 -43.52 -53.39 -33.49
CA THR A 50 -42.17 -53.64 -32.97
C THR A 50 -41.19 -52.56 -33.42
N ASN A 51 -41.18 -52.22 -34.72
CA ASN A 51 -40.32 -51.14 -35.25
C ASN A 51 -40.60 -49.79 -34.58
N ALA A 52 -41.88 -49.48 -34.30
CA ALA A 52 -42.27 -48.26 -33.59
C ALA A 52 -41.80 -48.26 -32.12
N LEU A 53 -41.88 -49.39 -31.42
CA LEU A 53 -41.35 -49.53 -30.06
C LEU A 53 -39.83 -49.38 -30.03
N GLU A 54 -39.10 -50.04 -30.94
CA GLU A 54 -37.64 -49.92 -31.05
C GLU A 54 -37.20 -48.48 -31.33
N ALA A 55 -37.92 -47.76 -32.22
CA ALA A 55 -37.64 -46.35 -32.50
C ALA A 55 -37.85 -45.47 -31.25
N LEU A 56 -38.96 -45.64 -30.52
CA LEU A 56 -39.25 -44.90 -29.29
C LEU A 56 -38.25 -45.22 -28.16
N GLU A 57 -37.77 -46.46 -28.06
CA GLU A 57 -36.70 -46.81 -27.11
C GLU A 57 -35.37 -46.14 -27.50
N GLN A 58 -34.99 -46.16 -28.77
CA GLN A 58 -33.79 -45.47 -29.27
C GLN A 58 -33.86 -43.95 -29.00
N GLU A 59 -34.99 -43.30 -29.28
CA GLU A 59 -35.21 -41.89 -28.98
C GLU A 59 -35.11 -41.60 -27.47
N LYS A 60 -35.77 -42.42 -26.63
CA LYS A 60 -35.70 -42.32 -25.17
C LYS A 60 -34.25 -42.41 -24.67
N TYR A 61 -33.47 -43.40 -25.13
CA TYR A 61 -32.07 -43.54 -24.74
C TYR A 61 -31.19 -42.39 -25.25
N SER A 62 -31.48 -41.84 -26.44
CA SER A 62 -30.79 -40.68 -26.99
C SER A 62 -31.07 -39.42 -26.16
N LEU A 63 -32.33 -39.12 -25.89
CA LEU A 63 -32.77 -37.98 -25.09
C LEU A 63 -32.25 -38.07 -23.64
N GLN A 64 -32.26 -39.27 -23.04
CA GLN A 64 -31.69 -39.47 -21.70
C GLN A 64 -30.20 -39.10 -21.67
N LYS A 65 -29.40 -39.59 -22.63
CA LYS A 65 -27.97 -39.24 -22.74
C LYS A 65 -27.76 -37.74 -22.98
N GLU A 66 -28.62 -37.09 -23.76
CA GLU A 66 -28.55 -35.65 -24.00
C GLU A 66 -28.85 -34.85 -22.72
N VAL A 67 -29.85 -35.26 -21.93
CA VAL A 67 -30.16 -34.66 -20.63
C VAL A 67 -29.00 -34.85 -19.65
N GLU A 68 -28.45 -36.05 -19.53
CA GLU A 68 -27.27 -36.32 -18.68
C GLU A 68 -26.06 -35.46 -19.07
N LEU A 69 -25.82 -35.25 -20.37
CA LEU A 69 -24.78 -34.35 -20.87
C LEU A 69 -25.06 -32.88 -20.52
N LYS A 70 -26.30 -32.42 -20.70
CA LYS A 70 -26.72 -31.06 -20.34
C LYS A 70 -26.57 -30.79 -18.84
N SER A 71 -26.95 -31.74 -17.98
CA SER A 71 -26.77 -31.63 -16.54
C SER A 71 -25.30 -31.49 -16.16
N ARG A 72 -24.42 -32.35 -16.70
CA ARG A 72 -22.95 -32.25 -16.45
C ARG A 72 -22.36 -30.92 -16.93
N ILE A 73 -22.84 -30.39 -18.06
CA ILE A 73 -22.41 -29.07 -18.56
C ILE A 73 -22.89 -27.97 -17.60
N LEU A 74 -24.13 -28.00 -17.13
CA LEU A 74 -24.66 -27.04 -16.16
C LEU A 74 -23.88 -27.09 -14.82
N GLU A 75 -23.60 -28.28 -14.31
CA GLU A 75 -22.76 -28.49 -13.11
C GLU A 75 -21.36 -27.89 -13.29
N SER A 76 -20.72 -28.10 -14.46
CA SER A 76 -19.41 -27.52 -14.75
C SER A 76 -19.43 -25.99 -14.85
N LEU A 77 -20.46 -25.40 -15.48
CA LEU A 77 -20.63 -23.96 -15.57
C LEU A 77 -20.96 -23.33 -14.21
N GLN A 78 -21.70 -24.03 -13.36
CA GLN A 78 -21.96 -23.61 -12.00
C GLN A 78 -20.67 -23.61 -11.16
N SER A 79 -19.84 -24.65 -11.28
CA SER A 79 -18.52 -24.73 -10.64
C SER A 79 -17.58 -23.61 -11.11
N ASP A 80 -17.56 -23.29 -12.41
CA ASP A 80 -16.79 -22.17 -12.96
C ASP A 80 -17.29 -20.81 -12.40
N CYS A 81 -18.61 -20.61 -12.32
CA CYS A 81 -19.20 -19.40 -11.74
C CYS A 81 -18.85 -19.24 -10.26
N ASP A 82 -18.96 -20.30 -9.45
CA ASP A 82 -18.61 -20.28 -8.04
C ASP A 82 -17.10 -20.07 -7.83
N SER A 83 -16.26 -20.64 -8.70
CA SER A 83 -14.81 -20.41 -8.73
C SER A 83 -14.47 -18.93 -8.97
N VAL A 84 -15.05 -18.32 -10.01
CA VAL A 84 -14.85 -16.89 -10.32
C VAL A 84 -15.36 -16.00 -9.19
N LYS A 85 -16.52 -16.32 -8.60
CA LYS A 85 -17.10 -15.58 -7.47
C LYS A 85 -16.20 -15.63 -6.23
N ASN A 86 -15.63 -16.80 -5.93
CA ASN A 86 -14.70 -16.97 -4.82
C ASN A 86 -13.38 -16.22 -5.08
N GLN A 87 -12.85 -16.27 -6.31
CA GLN A 87 -11.66 -15.51 -6.70
C GLN A 87 -11.87 -14.00 -6.57
N GLN A 88 -13.01 -13.47 -7.04
CA GLN A 88 -13.35 -12.05 -6.88
C GLN A 88 -13.50 -11.65 -5.42
N LYS A 89 -14.15 -12.49 -4.59
CA LYS A 89 -14.27 -12.25 -3.15
C LYS A 89 -12.91 -12.20 -2.46
N GLN A 90 -12.00 -13.13 -2.80
CA GLN A 90 -10.64 -13.16 -2.27
C GLN A 90 -9.85 -11.91 -2.69
N GLN A 91 -9.89 -11.51 -3.96
CA GLN A 91 -9.21 -10.29 -4.44
C GLN A 91 -9.72 -9.02 -3.75
N LEU A 92 -11.04 -8.91 -3.52
CA LEU A 92 -11.62 -7.80 -2.77
C LEU A 92 -11.15 -7.79 -1.31
N GLN A 93 -11.11 -8.95 -0.66
CA GLN A 93 -10.62 -9.08 0.72
C GLN A 93 -9.12 -8.72 0.82
N GLU A 94 -8.28 -9.23 -0.08
CA GLU A 94 -6.84 -8.91 -0.14
C GLU A 94 -6.60 -7.41 -0.35
N GLN A 95 -7.37 -6.76 -1.23
CA GLN A 95 -7.30 -5.30 -1.44
C GLN A 95 -7.75 -4.52 -0.21
N GLN A 96 -8.84 -4.94 0.44
CA GLN A 96 -9.33 -4.30 1.66
C GLN A 96 -8.32 -4.41 2.80
N GLU A 97 -7.82 -5.62 3.08
CA GLU A 97 -6.81 -5.83 4.13
C GLU A 97 -5.49 -5.10 3.82
N HIS A 98 -5.08 -4.98 2.55
CA HIS A 98 -3.91 -4.18 2.18
C HIS A 98 -4.11 -2.69 2.43
N LEU A 99 -5.30 -2.16 2.10
CA LEU A 99 -5.67 -0.77 2.37
C LEU A 99 -5.75 -0.50 3.89
N GLU A 100 -6.34 -1.40 4.66
CA GLU A 100 -6.40 -1.32 6.12
C GLU A 100 -5.01 -1.34 6.77
N ARG A 101 -4.09 -2.21 6.29
CA ARG A 101 -2.68 -2.22 6.73
C ARG A 101 -1.94 -0.94 6.35
N SER A 102 -2.18 -0.38 5.16
CA SER A 102 -1.58 0.89 4.73
C SER A 102 -2.08 2.07 5.57
N HIS A 103 -3.39 2.13 5.83
CA HIS A 103 -3.98 3.16 6.68
C HIS A 103 -3.52 3.05 8.14
N SER A 104 -3.42 1.84 8.71
CA SER A 104 -2.94 1.68 10.08
C SER A 104 -1.47 2.04 10.23
N ALA A 105 -0.62 1.70 9.25
CA ALA A 105 0.76 2.16 9.19
C ALA A 105 0.85 3.70 9.17
N ALA A 106 0.16 4.37 8.24
CA ALA A 106 0.16 5.83 8.13
C ALA A 106 -0.38 6.53 9.40
N LEU A 107 -1.43 5.98 10.02
CA LEU A 107 -1.92 6.46 11.32
C LEU A 107 -0.89 6.29 12.44
N SER A 108 -0.17 5.17 12.47
CA SER A 108 0.90 4.94 13.45
C SER A 108 2.07 5.92 13.28
N GLU A 109 2.47 6.23 12.03
CA GLU A 109 3.53 7.18 11.72
C GLU A 109 3.16 8.61 12.12
N LEU A 110 1.92 9.04 11.82
CA LEU A 110 1.38 10.33 12.24
C LEU A 110 1.29 10.42 13.77
N ASN A 111 0.80 9.38 14.45
CA ASN A 111 0.73 9.35 15.91
C ASN A 111 2.14 9.43 16.54
N ASN A 112 3.09 8.65 16.02
CA ASN A 112 4.50 8.72 16.43
C ASN A 112 5.15 10.08 16.15
N LYS A 113 4.70 10.82 15.13
CA LYS A 113 5.16 12.20 14.85
C LYS A 113 4.53 13.20 15.82
N ILE A 114 3.25 13.06 16.15
CA ILE A 114 2.55 13.87 17.15
C ILE A 114 3.22 13.71 18.53
N LEU A 115 3.44 12.47 18.98
CA LEU A 115 4.08 12.18 20.27
C LEU A 115 5.50 12.78 20.38
N ARG A 116 6.30 12.72 19.32
CA ARG A 116 7.64 13.36 19.27
C ARG A 116 7.58 14.89 19.30
N LEU A 117 6.58 15.49 18.64
CA LEU A 117 6.38 16.94 18.69
C LEU A 117 5.86 17.39 20.07
N GLN A 118 5.04 16.58 20.73
CA GLN A 118 4.59 16.82 22.10
C GLN A 118 5.76 16.75 23.09
N SER A 119 6.60 15.71 23.04
CA SER A 119 7.75 15.61 23.94
C SER A 119 8.75 16.75 23.75
N SER A 120 9.03 17.13 22.50
CA SER A 120 9.91 18.27 22.19
C SER A 120 9.31 19.62 22.66
N LEU A 121 7.98 19.78 22.58
CA LEU A 121 7.29 20.95 23.12
C LEU A 121 7.37 21.00 24.65
N GLU A 122 7.17 19.87 25.33
CA GLU A 122 7.27 19.75 26.79
C GLU A 122 8.70 20.03 27.29
N GLU A 123 9.72 19.50 26.61
CA GLU A 123 11.13 19.80 26.86
C GLU A 123 11.42 21.30 26.70
N SER A 124 10.95 21.92 25.61
CA SER A 124 11.11 23.35 25.38
C SER A 124 10.43 24.18 26.48
N GLN A 125 9.20 23.84 26.87
CA GLN A 125 8.47 24.53 27.94
C GLN A 125 9.14 24.35 29.31
N LEU A 126 9.73 23.18 29.59
CA LEU A 126 10.50 22.95 30.81
C LEU A 126 11.74 23.85 30.84
N SER A 127 12.48 23.92 29.73
CA SER A 127 13.67 24.77 29.62
C SER A 127 13.33 26.27 29.76
N GLU A 128 12.18 26.71 29.20
CA GLU A 128 11.68 28.07 29.34
C GLU A 128 11.34 28.40 30.80
N LYS A 129 10.65 27.49 31.51
CA LYS A 129 10.35 27.64 32.94
C LYS A 129 11.62 27.73 33.79
N GLN A 130 12.60 26.88 33.53
CA GLN A 130 13.90 26.90 34.22
C GLN A 130 14.67 28.21 33.99
N LEU A 131 14.69 28.71 32.76
CA LEU A 131 15.33 29.99 32.42
C LEU A 131 14.60 31.19 33.06
N LYS A 132 13.25 31.19 33.08
CA LYS A 132 12.46 32.22 33.75
C LYS A 132 12.75 32.25 35.26
N HIS A 133 12.69 31.11 35.94
CA HIS A 133 12.97 31.04 37.37
C HIS A 133 14.41 31.48 37.70
N LYS A 134 15.39 31.08 36.88
CA LYS A 134 16.78 31.55 37.05
C LYS A 134 16.92 33.07 36.90
N LEU A 135 16.18 33.67 35.97
CA LEU A 135 16.16 35.12 35.73
C LEU A 135 15.44 35.87 36.88
N GLU A 136 14.37 35.28 37.43
CA GLU A 136 13.64 35.76 38.60
C GLU A 136 14.55 35.79 39.84
N VAL A 137 15.20 34.67 40.19
CA VAL A 137 16.18 34.60 41.31
C VAL A 137 17.34 35.59 41.12
N GLN A 138 17.84 35.78 39.89
CA GLN A 138 18.86 36.80 39.61
C GLN A 138 18.33 38.23 39.82
N THR A 139 17.06 38.49 39.47
CA THR A 139 16.41 39.79 39.66
C THR A 139 16.16 40.07 41.14
N GLU A 140 15.67 39.09 41.89
CA GLU A 140 15.49 39.16 43.35
C GLU A 140 16.81 39.39 44.07
N THR A 141 17.87 38.66 43.71
CA THR A 141 19.22 38.86 44.28
C THR A 141 19.72 40.29 44.06
N LEU A 142 19.50 40.84 42.86
CA LEU A 142 19.93 42.19 42.49
C LEU A 142 19.10 43.26 43.25
N ASN A 143 17.79 43.04 43.40
CA ASN A 143 16.91 43.86 44.23
C ASN A 143 17.34 43.83 45.71
N HIS A 144 17.64 42.64 46.25
CA HIS A 144 18.10 42.48 47.64
C HIS A 144 19.43 43.21 47.87
N LYS A 145 20.40 43.12 46.96
CA LYS A 145 21.64 43.92 47.04
C LYS A 145 21.38 45.43 46.92
N MET A 146 20.36 45.84 46.17
CA MET A 146 19.95 47.25 46.11
C MET A 146 19.26 47.71 47.42
N GLU A 147 18.56 46.81 48.12
CA GLU A 147 17.94 47.05 49.42
C GLU A 147 18.98 47.06 50.56
N GLU A 148 19.91 46.11 50.61
CA GLU A 148 21.07 46.13 51.51
C GLU A 148 21.82 47.47 51.43
N LEU A 149 22.08 47.96 50.21
CA LEU A 149 22.76 49.25 50.00
C LEU A 149 21.93 50.45 50.49
N ARG A 150 20.59 50.37 50.48
CA ARG A 150 19.73 51.41 51.08
C ARG A 150 19.69 51.29 52.61
N ALA A 151 19.53 50.08 53.13
CA ALA A 151 19.48 49.81 54.56
C ALA A 151 20.78 50.20 55.26
N LEU A 152 21.95 49.83 54.71
CA LEU A 152 23.25 50.24 55.23
C LEU A 152 23.40 51.77 55.30
N ASN A 153 22.92 52.48 54.27
CA ASN A 153 22.93 53.95 54.20
C ASN A 153 21.97 54.58 55.25
N GLN A 154 20.98 53.84 55.73
CA GLN A 154 19.97 54.27 56.70
C GLN A 154 20.35 53.89 58.14
N ASP A 155 20.86 52.69 58.38
CA ASP A 155 21.35 52.22 59.69
C ASP A 155 22.61 52.98 60.16
N THR A 156 23.45 53.44 59.22
CA THR A 156 24.54 54.39 59.54
C THR A 156 24.02 55.70 60.19
N GLN A 157 22.70 55.92 60.19
CA GLN A 157 22.03 57.09 60.77
C GLN A 157 21.24 56.79 62.06
N SER A 158 21.22 55.55 62.60
CA SER A 158 20.42 55.19 63.79
C SER A 158 21.09 54.22 64.77
N SER A 159 20.79 54.35 66.08
CA SER A 159 21.39 53.59 67.18
C SER A 159 20.33 52.76 67.94
N MET A 160 20.59 51.47 68.19
CA MET A 160 19.64 50.50 68.80
C MET A 160 19.88 50.21 70.30
N THR A 161 18.87 49.65 70.96
CA THR A 161 18.83 49.34 72.41
C THR A 161 18.75 47.83 72.72
N SER A 162 19.03 47.44 73.97
CA SER A 162 19.28 46.03 74.35
C SER A 162 18.06 45.10 74.30
N GLU A 163 16.85 45.56 74.63
CA GLU A 163 15.65 44.70 74.58
C GLU A 163 15.23 44.39 73.14
N MET A 164 15.43 45.35 72.24
CA MET A 164 15.27 45.16 70.79
C MET A 164 16.20 44.05 70.29
N MET A 165 17.46 44.03 70.75
CA MET A 165 18.46 43.01 70.41
C MET A 165 18.03 41.59 70.82
N GLU A 166 17.38 41.42 71.97
CA GLU A 166 16.93 40.10 72.45
C GLU A 166 15.72 39.58 71.67
N VAL A 167 14.78 40.47 71.32
CA VAL A 167 13.68 40.14 70.41
C VAL A 167 14.20 39.81 69.00
N GLN A 168 15.19 40.56 68.50
CA GLN A 168 15.86 40.30 67.22
C GLN A 168 16.49 38.90 67.19
N MET A 169 17.15 38.45 68.28
CA MET A 169 17.71 37.09 68.37
C MET A 169 16.63 36.00 68.33
N LYS A 170 15.53 36.15 69.07
CA LYS A 170 14.42 35.17 69.06
C LYS A 170 13.70 35.09 67.72
N ILE A 171 13.60 36.21 66.99
CA ILE A 171 13.11 36.23 65.60
C ILE A 171 14.06 35.42 64.72
N MET A 172 15.37 35.68 64.79
CA MET A 172 16.38 34.97 64.01
C MET A 172 16.44 33.45 64.30
N GLU A 173 16.23 33.03 65.55
CA GLU A 173 16.12 31.61 65.93
C GLU A 173 14.87 30.94 65.31
N LEU A 174 13.72 31.60 65.36
CA LEU A 174 12.48 31.07 64.75
C LEU A 174 12.54 31.07 63.22
N GLU A 175 13.21 32.06 62.62
CA GLU A 175 13.48 32.10 61.18
C GLU A 175 14.40 30.95 60.75
N ALA A 176 15.44 30.63 61.53
CA ALA A 176 16.31 29.48 61.27
C ALA A 176 15.53 28.15 61.30
N VAL A 177 14.74 27.90 62.35
CA VAL A 177 13.92 26.68 62.46
C VAL A 177 12.86 26.60 61.35
N LYS A 178 12.29 27.74 60.94
CA LYS A 178 11.37 27.81 59.79
C LYS A 178 12.07 27.37 58.50
N VAL A 179 13.28 27.88 58.23
CA VAL A 179 14.06 27.52 57.04
C VAL A 179 14.43 26.02 57.04
N GLU A 180 14.80 25.44 58.19
CA GLU A 180 15.06 24.00 58.31
C GLU A 180 13.80 23.14 58.01
N LEU A 181 12.62 23.58 58.49
CA LEU A 181 11.34 22.93 58.19
C LEU A 181 10.94 23.08 56.71
N GLU A 182 11.18 24.24 56.11
CA GLU A 182 10.96 24.47 54.67
C GLU A 182 11.90 23.61 53.81
N GLN A 183 13.16 23.46 54.20
CA GLN A 183 14.12 22.57 53.52
C GLN A 183 13.70 21.10 53.61
N THR A 184 13.38 20.59 54.81
CA THR A 184 12.97 19.19 54.99
C THR A 184 11.65 18.89 54.28
N LEU A 185 10.71 19.85 54.20
CA LEU A 185 9.50 19.72 53.40
C LEU A 185 9.82 19.60 51.89
N GLN A 186 10.74 20.42 51.37
CA GLN A 186 11.19 20.32 49.97
C GLN A 186 11.88 18.99 49.69
N GLU A 187 12.78 18.53 50.56
CA GLU A 187 13.45 17.22 50.43
C GLU A 187 12.45 16.06 50.37
N CYS A 188 11.40 16.09 51.21
CA CYS A 188 10.29 15.13 51.15
C CYS A 188 9.53 15.19 49.82
N GLN A 189 9.21 16.39 49.31
CA GLN A 189 8.53 16.56 48.02
C GLN A 189 9.37 16.07 46.84
N TYR A 190 10.67 16.33 46.81
CA TYR A 190 11.57 15.79 45.78
C TYR A 190 11.63 14.26 45.82
N ARG A 191 11.66 13.68 47.03
CA ARG A 191 11.65 12.21 47.22
C ARG A 191 10.32 11.58 46.75
N GLU A 192 9.20 12.24 47.03
CA GLU A 192 7.88 11.82 46.56
C GLU A 192 7.77 11.88 45.02
N GLN A 193 8.22 12.97 44.40
CA GLN A 193 8.27 13.11 42.94
C GLN A 193 9.16 12.03 42.30
N GLN A 194 10.32 11.73 42.90
CA GLN A 194 11.21 10.66 42.43
C GLN A 194 10.51 9.29 42.51
N LEU A 195 9.80 8.99 43.59
CA LEU A 195 9.01 7.76 43.75
C LEU A 195 7.83 7.69 42.77
N ALA A 196 7.14 8.81 42.51
CA ALA A 196 6.07 8.87 41.53
C ALA A 196 6.58 8.57 40.11
N LEU A 197 7.75 9.11 39.74
CA LEU A 197 8.40 8.82 38.47
C LEU A 197 8.78 7.33 38.36
N THR A 198 9.40 6.72 39.39
CA THR A 198 9.76 5.30 39.35
C THR A 198 8.53 4.39 39.31
N ASN A 199 7.48 4.69 40.08
CA ASN A 199 6.19 3.98 40.01
C ASN A 199 5.58 4.05 38.60
N SER A 200 5.58 5.22 37.96
CA SER A 200 5.11 5.34 36.56
C SER A 200 5.96 4.50 35.60
N GLY A 201 7.26 4.39 35.84
CA GLY A 201 8.18 3.57 35.05
C GLY A 201 7.89 2.07 35.20
N LEU A 202 7.69 1.62 36.44
CA LEU A 202 7.31 0.24 36.76
C LEU A 202 5.93 -0.13 36.21
N GLN A 203 4.96 0.79 36.26
CA GLN A 203 3.64 0.58 35.69
C GLN A 203 3.69 0.35 34.18
N ARG A 204 4.42 1.20 33.42
CA ARG A 204 4.65 0.99 31.97
C ARG A 204 5.49 -0.25 31.65
N GLN A 205 6.30 -0.75 32.58
CA GLN A 205 6.98 -2.04 32.41
C GLN A 205 6.01 -3.20 32.61
N LEU A 206 5.13 -3.13 33.62
CA LEU A 206 4.10 -4.12 33.88
C LEU A 206 3.12 -4.23 32.70
N GLU A 207 2.65 -3.10 32.18
CA GLU A 207 1.77 -3.02 30.98
C GLU A 207 2.39 -3.77 29.78
N ARG A 208 3.65 -3.47 29.44
CA ARG A 208 4.36 -4.17 28.35
C ARG A 208 4.54 -5.67 28.60
N VAL A 209 4.85 -6.08 29.83
CA VAL A 209 4.97 -7.51 30.18
C VAL A 209 3.61 -8.21 30.11
N THR A 210 2.50 -7.52 30.40
CA THR A 210 1.15 -8.08 30.21
C THR A 210 0.78 -8.21 28.73
N GLU A 211 1.11 -7.23 27.89
CA GLU A 211 0.92 -7.31 26.43
C GLU A 211 1.73 -8.48 25.83
N GLU A 212 3.02 -8.58 26.16
CA GLU A 212 3.90 -9.68 25.77
C GLU A 212 3.39 -11.07 26.22
N LYS A 213 2.71 -11.15 27.36
CA LYS A 213 2.09 -12.37 27.86
C LYS A 213 0.87 -12.74 27.01
N GLU A 214 -0.01 -11.78 26.73
CA GLU A 214 -1.17 -12.00 25.88
C GLU A 214 -0.78 -12.40 24.45
N GLU A 215 0.27 -11.81 23.89
CA GLU A 215 0.80 -12.17 22.56
C GLU A 215 1.26 -13.64 22.54
N ARG A 216 2.04 -14.08 23.55
CA ARG A 216 2.44 -15.49 23.66
C ARG A 216 1.26 -16.44 23.89
N GLU A 217 0.20 -15.99 24.57
CA GLU A 217 -1.05 -16.77 24.70
C GLU A 217 -1.79 -16.88 23.36
N LYS A 218 -1.87 -15.79 22.57
CA LYS A 218 -2.44 -15.79 21.21
C LYS A 218 -1.63 -16.71 20.27
N GLU A 219 -0.30 -16.66 20.34
CA GLU A 219 0.58 -17.58 19.60
C GLU A 219 0.32 -19.03 20.01
N ALA A 220 0.31 -19.34 21.31
CA ALA A 220 0.07 -20.71 21.82
C ALA A 220 -1.27 -21.28 21.32
N VAL A 221 -2.35 -20.49 21.39
CA VAL A 221 -3.66 -20.87 20.83
C VAL A 221 -3.57 -21.12 19.32
N SER A 222 -2.83 -20.30 18.56
CA SER A 222 -2.64 -20.52 17.12
C SER A 222 -1.91 -21.84 16.82
N TRP A 223 -0.89 -22.19 17.62
CA TRP A 223 -0.15 -23.46 17.50
C TRP A 223 -1.02 -24.67 17.85
N PHE A 224 -1.85 -24.58 18.90
CA PHE A 224 -2.81 -25.64 19.23
C PHE A 224 -3.83 -25.85 18.11
N ASN A 225 -4.40 -24.78 17.56
CA ASN A 225 -5.35 -24.85 16.44
C ASN A 225 -4.72 -25.44 15.17
N ALA A 226 -3.46 -25.09 14.86
CA ALA A 226 -2.73 -25.66 13.74
C ALA A 226 -2.42 -27.16 13.95
N LEU A 227 -2.06 -27.55 15.18
CA LEU A 227 -1.83 -28.95 15.55
C LEU A 227 -3.12 -29.78 15.49
N GLU A 228 -4.27 -29.22 15.89
CA GLU A 228 -5.57 -29.90 15.80
C GLU A 228 -5.97 -30.17 14.35
N LYS A 229 -5.88 -29.17 13.46
CA LYS A 229 -6.10 -29.34 12.02
C LYS A 229 -5.14 -30.37 11.39
N SER A 230 -3.89 -30.39 11.85
CA SER A 230 -2.93 -31.42 11.44
C SER A 230 -3.33 -32.82 11.92
N ARG A 231 -3.91 -32.95 13.13
CA ARG A 231 -4.46 -34.23 13.62
C ARG A 231 -5.72 -34.65 12.87
N GLU A 232 -6.60 -33.72 12.50
CA GLU A 232 -7.79 -33.99 11.67
C GLU A 232 -7.38 -34.54 10.30
N THR A 233 -6.56 -33.80 9.56
CA THR A 233 -6.05 -34.23 8.25
C THR A 233 -5.29 -35.57 8.31
N ASN A 234 -4.55 -35.86 9.38
CA ASN A 234 -3.95 -37.18 9.57
C ASN A 234 -5.00 -38.30 9.79
N ARG A 235 -6.12 -38.03 10.48
CA ARG A 235 -7.23 -39.01 10.60
C ARG A 235 -7.91 -39.24 9.26
N ASP A 236 -8.15 -38.17 8.48
CA ASP A 236 -8.76 -38.27 7.15
C ASP A 236 -7.87 -39.09 6.19
N LEU A 237 -6.56 -38.86 6.21
CA LEU A 237 -5.59 -39.64 5.44
C LEU A 237 -5.52 -41.11 5.90
N GLN A 238 -5.64 -41.38 7.20
CA GLN A 238 -5.72 -42.75 7.71
C GLN A 238 -7.01 -43.44 7.21
N ILE A 239 -8.15 -42.75 7.23
CA ILE A 239 -9.43 -43.27 6.70
C ILE A 239 -9.31 -43.57 5.19
N GLN A 240 -8.69 -42.68 4.41
CA GLN A 240 -8.44 -42.91 2.98
C GLN A 240 -7.51 -44.12 2.75
N LEU A 241 -6.45 -44.26 3.56
CA LEU A 241 -5.56 -45.41 3.48
C LEU A 241 -6.28 -46.72 3.80
N ASP A 242 -7.10 -46.74 4.85
CA ASP A 242 -7.89 -47.91 5.26
C ASP A 242 -8.91 -48.30 4.17
N GLN A 243 -9.55 -47.32 3.50
CA GLN A 243 -10.43 -47.54 2.34
C GLN A 243 -9.69 -48.15 1.15
N VAL A 244 -8.51 -47.63 0.80
CA VAL A 244 -7.68 -48.18 -0.30
C VAL A 244 -7.21 -49.59 0.03
N LEU A 245 -6.84 -49.87 1.29
CA LEU A 245 -6.46 -51.21 1.73
C LEU A 245 -7.64 -52.20 1.68
N GLN A 246 -8.86 -51.78 1.98
CA GLN A 246 -10.07 -52.60 1.79
C GLN A 246 -10.33 -52.89 0.30
N GLN A 247 -10.31 -51.86 -0.56
CA GLN A 247 -10.48 -52.02 -2.01
C GLN A 247 -9.41 -52.92 -2.66
N ALA A 248 -8.18 -52.91 -2.13
CA ALA A 248 -7.10 -53.80 -2.57
C ALA A 248 -7.26 -55.26 -2.08
N GLN A 249 -8.07 -55.49 -1.05
CA GLN A 249 -8.38 -56.83 -0.53
C GLN A 249 -9.62 -57.47 -1.20
N ASP A 250 -10.46 -56.69 -1.90
CA ASP A 250 -11.66 -57.19 -2.57
C ASP A 250 -11.33 -58.14 -3.76
N PRO A 251 -11.62 -59.45 -3.66
CA PRO A 251 -11.22 -60.42 -4.67
C PRO A 251 -12.00 -60.30 -5.99
N ASN A 252 -13.13 -59.57 -6.00
CA ASN A 252 -13.93 -59.27 -7.19
C ASN A 252 -13.40 -58.06 -7.99
N SER A 253 -12.37 -57.35 -7.51
CA SER A 253 -11.72 -56.23 -8.21
C SER A 253 -10.78 -56.67 -9.35
N LYS A 254 -10.72 -57.98 -9.67
CA LYS A 254 -9.88 -58.58 -10.73
C LYS A 254 -10.37 -58.29 -12.16
N GLY A 255 -10.84 -57.07 -12.41
CA GLY A 255 -11.33 -56.58 -13.71
C GLY A 255 -10.42 -55.56 -14.41
N ASN A 256 -9.38 -55.03 -13.75
CA ASN A 256 -8.43 -54.11 -14.38
C ASN A 256 -7.40 -54.85 -15.24
N SER A 257 -7.71 -55.02 -16.52
CA SER A 257 -6.69 -55.33 -17.53
C SER A 257 -5.74 -54.14 -17.67
N LEU A 258 -4.43 -54.40 -17.69
CA LEU A 258 -3.38 -53.39 -17.92
C LEU A 258 -3.65 -52.51 -19.15
N PHE A 259 -4.30 -53.06 -20.18
CA PHE A 259 -4.70 -52.34 -21.38
C PHE A 259 -5.90 -51.42 -21.17
N ALA A 260 -6.86 -51.80 -20.31
CA ALA A 260 -7.97 -50.93 -19.93
C ALA A 260 -7.45 -49.72 -19.14
N GLU A 261 -6.57 -49.96 -18.15
CA GLU A 261 -5.92 -48.86 -17.42
C GLU A 261 -5.10 -47.93 -18.32
N LEU A 262 -4.40 -48.47 -19.32
CA LEU A 262 -3.62 -47.67 -20.26
C LEU A 262 -4.51 -46.84 -21.19
N GLU A 263 -5.63 -47.39 -21.68
CA GLU A 263 -6.58 -46.65 -22.51
C GLU A 263 -7.37 -45.61 -21.67
N ASP A 264 -7.70 -45.91 -20.42
CA ASP A 264 -8.28 -44.94 -19.47
C ASP A 264 -7.30 -43.80 -19.14
N LYS A 265 -6.03 -44.12 -18.87
CA LYS A 265 -4.95 -43.14 -18.67
C LYS A 265 -4.76 -42.28 -19.92
N ARG A 266 -4.80 -42.89 -21.11
CA ARG A 266 -4.73 -42.17 -22.39
C ARG A 266 -5.94 -41.24 -22.58
N ALA A 267 -7.16 -41.74 -22.38
CA ALA A 267 -8.38 -40.96 -22.49
C ALA A 267 -8.46 -39.85 -21.43
N ALA A 268 -7.86 -40.04 -20.25
CA ALA A 268 -7.71 -38.99 -19.23
C ALA A 268 -6.71 -37.91 -19.69
N MET A 269 -5.54 -38.29 -20.22
CA MET A 269 -4.55 -37.35 -20.77
C MET A 269 -5.06 -36.58 -21.99
N GLU A 270 -5.80 -37.24 -22.90
CA GLU A 270 -6.43 -36.58 -24.05
C GLU A 270 -7.52 -35.59 -23.58
N ARG A 271 -8.36 -35.95 -22.60
CA ARG A 271 -9.32 -35.03 -21.95
C ARG A 271 -8.62 -33.85 -21.27
N GLN A 272 -7.54 -34.08 -20.54
CA GLN A 272 -6.76 -33.01 -19.90
C GLN A 272 -6.15 -32.05 -20.95
N LEU A 273 -5.58 -32.59 -22.04
CA LEU A 273 -5.01 -31.78 -23.13
C LEU A 273 -6.09 -30.94 -23.84
N ILE A 274 -7.29 -31.47 -24.04
CA ILE A 274 -8.43 -30.73 -24.59
C ILE A 274 -8.87 -29.64 -23.62
N SER A 275 -9.02 -29.95 -22.33
CA SER A 275 -9.36 -28.98 -21.29
C SER A 275 -8.36 -27.81 -21.24
N MET A 276 -7.05 -28.10 -21.16
CA MET A 276 -6.02 -27.05 -21.17
C MET A 276 -6.01 -26.22 -22.46
N LYS A 277 -6.33 -26.80 -23.62
CA LYS A 277 -6.48 -26.05 -24.89
C LYS A 277 -7.69 -25.10 -24.84
N VAL A 278 -8.83 -25.55 -24.30
CA VAL A 278 -10.02 -24.70 -24.14
C VAL A 278 -9.77 -23.60 -23.12
N GLN A 279 -9.15 -23.91 -21.98
CA GLN A 279 -8.72 -22.93 -20.98
C GLN A 279 -7.76 -21.90 -21.57
N HIS A 280 -6.73 -22.32 -22.31
CA HIS A 280 -5.79 -21.40 -22.96
C HIS A 280 -6.47 -20.50 -23.99
N GLN A 281 -7.40 -21.03 -24.81
CA GLN A 281 -8.18 -20.21 -25.75
C GLN A 281 -9.14 -19.24 -25.04
N SER A 282 -9.74 -19.65 -23.92
CA SER A 282 -10.58 -18.78 -23.09
C SER A 282 -9.75 -17.63 -22.50
N LEU A 283 -8.62 -17.96 -21.86
CA LEU A 283 -7.70 -16.99 -21.26
C LEU A 283 -7.12 -16.04 -22.32
N GLN A 284 -6.81 -16.53 -23.54
CA GLN A 284 -6.36 -15.70 -24.66
C GLN A 284 -7.45 -14.70 -25.12
N LYS A 285 -8.72 -15.12 -25.16
CA LYS A 285 -9.86 -14.23 -25.45
C LYS A 285 -10.07 -13.19 -24.33
N GLN A 286 -9.99 -13.60 -23.07
CA GLN A 286 -10.09 -12.71 -21.91
C GLN A 286 -8.96 -11.68 -21.89
N TYR A 287 -7.71 -12.09 -22.14
CA TYR A 287 -6.56 -11.20 -22.26
C TYR A 287 -6.75 -10.18 -23.39
N ALA A 288 -7.19 -10.64 -24.58
CA ALA A 288 -7.45 -9.73 -25.71
C ALA A 288 -8.56 -8.71 -25.41
N PHE A 289 -9.63 -9.13 -24.72
CA PHE A 289 -10.71 -8.25 -24.29
C PHE A 289 -10.23 -7.22 -23.24
N SER A 290 -9.52 -7.68 -22.20
CA SER A 290 -8.95 -6.82 -21.16
C SER A 290 -7.98 -5.79 -21.74
N LYS A 291 -7.07 -6.23 -22.64
CA LYS A 291 -6.15 -5.34 -23.39
C LYS A 291 -6.91 -4.28 -24.21
N GLN A 292 -8.05 -4.63 -24.82
CA GLN A 292 -8.91 -3.66 -25.51
C GLN A 292 -9.59 -2.67 -24.54
N GLN A 293 -10.08 -3.13 -23.40
CA GLN A 293 -10.70 -2.29 -22.37
C GLN A 293 -9.69 -1.30 -21.78
N GLN A 294 -8.48 -1.77 -21.46
CA GLN A 294 -7.37 -0.93 -20.99
C GLN A 294 -7.01 0.15 -22.01
N GLN A 295 -6.94 -0.18 -23.31
CA GLN A 295 -6.66 0.80 -24.36
C GLN A 295 -7.75 1.89 -24.42
N ARG A 296 -9.04 1.53 -24.33
CA ARG A 296 -10.14 2.52 -24.29
C ARG A 296 -10.01 3.47 -23.10
N MET A 297 -9.69 2.93 -21.92
CA MET A 297 -9.51 3.72 -20.71
C MET A 297 -8.31 4.68 -20.82
N LYS A 298 -7.16 4.21 -21.34
CA LYS A 298 -5.99 5.09 -21.59
C LYS A 298 -6.30 6.23 -22.56
N VAL A 299 -7.09 5.99 -23.61
CA VAL A 299 -7.53 7.05 -24.54
C VAL A 299 -8.47 8.07 -23.85
N GLN A 300 -9.35 7.62 -22.96
CA GLN A 300 -10.18 8.52 -22.14
C GLN A 300 -9.33 9.39 -21.20
N ILE A 301 -8.33 8.80 -20.54
CA ILE A 301 -7.37 9.54 -19.69
C ILE A 301 -6.57 10.57 -20.51
N ALA A 302 -6.07 10.21 -21.69
CA ALA A 302 -5.38 11.15 -22.58
C ALA A 302 -6.27 12.37 -22.94
N THR A 303 -7.55 12.10 -23.21
CA THR A 303 -8.55 13.13 -23.54
C THR A 303 -8.80 14.04 -22.33
N LEU A 304 -8.95 13.49 -21.13
CA LEU A 304 -9.14 14.26 -19.89
C LEU A 304 -7.92 15.12 -19.56
N MET A 305 -6.70 14.58 -19.68
CA MET A 305 -5.45 15.34 -19.49
C MET A 305 -5.33 16.50 -20.48
N GLN A 306 -5.71 16.29 -21.75
CA GLN A 306 -5.71 17.35 -22.76
C GLN A 306 -6.73 18.45 -22.44
N LEU A 307 -7.94 18.08 -21.98
CA LEU A 307 -8.94 19.05 -21.54
C LEU A 307 -8.47 19.84 -20.32
N GLN A 308 -7.82 19.20 -19.35
CA GLN A 308 -7.24 19.88 -18.18
C GLN A 308 -6.13 20.86 -18.56
N GLY A 309 -5.24 20.52 -19.49
CA GLY A 309 -4.19 21.42 -19.99
C GLY A 309 -4.71 22.68 -20.70
N SER A 310 -5.97 22.68 -21.14
CA SER A 310 -6.64 23.82 -21.80
C SER A 310 -7.47 24.73 -20.89
N ARG A 311 -7.73 24.34 -19.63
CA ARG A 311 -8.51 25.15 -18.69
C ARG A 311 -7.63 26.18 -18.00
N ALA A 312 -8.15 27.39 -17.82
CA ALA A 312 -7.58 28.35 -16.89
C ALA A 312 -7.62 27.76 -15.47
N ASP A 313 -6.58 27.99 -14.68
CA ASP A 313 -6.47 27.44 -13.33
C ASP A 313 -7.54 28.10 -12.41
N PRO A 314 -8.49 27.32 -11.83
CA PRO A 314 -9.49 27.88 -10.93
C PRO A 314 -8.87 28.60 -9.73
N ALA A 315 -7.73 28.13 -9.21
CA ALA A 315 -7.05 28.79 -8.08
C ALA A 315 -6.49 30.18 -8.47
N GLN A 316 -6.12 30.38 -9.74
CA GLN A 316 -5.69 31.68 -10.27
C GLN A 316 -6.88 32.64 -10.40
N LEU A 317 -8.03 32.15 -10.85
CA LEU A 317 -9.26 32.94 -10.96
C LEU A 317 -9.76 33.38 -9.58
N GLU A 318 -9.77 32.48 -8.59
CA GLU A 318 -10.13 32.79 -7.20
C GLU A 318 -9.17 33.82 -6.57
N ARG A 319 -7.86 33.71 -6.80
CA ARG A 319 -6.87 34.70 -6.32
C ARG A 319 -7.08 36.08 -6.96
N LEU A 320 -7.30 36.14 -8.27
CA LEU A 320 -7.58 37.40 -8.97
C LEU A 320 -8.88 38.03 -8.49
N GLN A 321 -9.91 37.22 -8.25
CA GLN A 321 -11.18 37.67 -7.68
C GLN A 321 -10.99 38.20 -6.25
N SER A 322 -10.21 37.51 -5.41
CA SER A 322 -9.88 37.94 -4.05
C SER A 322 -9.13 39.29 -4.02
N MET A 323 -8.07 39.45 -4.81
CA MET A 323 -7.35 40.73 -4.93
C MET A 323 -8.26 41.86 -5.44
N LEU A 324 -9.17 41.57 -6.38
CA LEU A 324 -10.14 42.56 -6.85
C LEU A 324 -11.09 42.99 -5.72
N THR A 325 -11.59 42.04 -4.91
CA THR A 325 -12.45 42.36 -3.76
C THR A 325 -11.71 43.15 -2.67
N GLU A 326 -10.45 42.83 -2.40
CA GLU A 326 -9.60 43.55 -1.45
C GLU A 326 -9.37 45.00 -1.90
N LYS A 327 -8.95 45.21 -3.16
CA LYS A 327 -8.72 46.56 -3.72
C LYS A 327 -10.01 47.38 -3.80
N ASN A 328 -11.16 46.76 -4.08
CA ASN A 328 -12.44 47.43 -4.01
C ASN A 328 -12.80 47.84 -2.56
N GLY A 329 -12.48 46.99 -1.57
CA GLY A 329 -12.61 47.32 -0.14
C GLY A 329 -11.69 48.46 0.31
N GLU A 330 -10.44 48.50 -0.16
CA GLU A 330 -9.52 49.63 0.05
C GLU A 330 -10.08 50.93 -0.52
N ILE A 331 -10.61 50.90 -1.75
CA ILE A 331 -11.22 52.08 -2.40
C ILE A 331 -12.42 52.57 -1.59
N GLN A 332 -13.31 51.68 -1.14
CA GLN A 332 -14.43 52.06 -0.25
C GLN A 332 -13.95 52.66 1.08
N ASN A 333 -12.94 52.07 1.71
CA ASN A 333 -12.35 52.59 2.94
C ASN A 333 -11.71 53.99 2.74
N LEU A 334 -11.04 54.22 1.62
CA LEU A 334 -10.46 55.53 1.27
C LEU A 334 -11.54 56.58 0.97
N MET A 335 -12.59 56.23 0.22
CA MET A 335 -13.76 57.11 0.03
C MET A 335 -14.40 57.51 1.37
N THR A 336 -14.56 56.54 2.29
CA THR A 336 -15.13 56.81 3.62
C THR A 336 -14.20 57.66 4.49
N LYS A 337 -12.87 57.56 4.33
CA LYS A 337 -11.89 58.43 4.99
C LYS A 337 -11.92 59.86 4.42
N LEU A 338 -11.96 60.02 3.10
CA LEU A 338 -12.11 61.32 2.45
C LEU A 338 -13.37 62.05 2.94
N GLN A 339 -14.54 61.38 2.94
CA GLN A 339 -15.79 61.96 3.46
C GLN A 339 -15.74 62.36 4.93
N ARG A 340 -14.91 61.73 5.78
CA ARG A 340 -14.69 62.17 7.17
C ARG A 340 -13.76 63.37 7.25
N LEU A 341 -12.70 63.38 6.45
CA LEU A 341 -11.74 64.49 6.39
C LEU A 341 -12.40 65.76 5.85
N GLU A 342 -13.20 65.67 4.78
CA GLU A 342 -14.02 66.77 4.25
C GLU A 342 -14.94 67.36 5.34
N LYS A 343 -15.59 66.51 6.15
CA LYS A 343 -16.42 66.95 7.29
C LYS A 343 -15.60 67.65 8.38
N MET A 344 -14.41 67.13 8.72
CA MET A 344 -13.52 67.78 9.71
C MET A 344 -12.92 69.09 9.18
N GLU A 345 -12.64 69.20 7.88
CA GLU A 345 -12.17 70.43 7.25
C GLU A 345 -13.26 71.52 7.30
N MET A 346 -14.52 71.16 7.02
CA MET A 346 -15.65 72.08 7.19
C MET A 346 -15.83 72.57 8.64
N MET A 347 -15.48 71.76 9.64
CA MET A 347 -15.55 72.15 11.07
C MET A 347 -14.33 72.94 11.58
N THR A 348 -13.20 72.90 10.87
CA THR A 348 -11.97 73.62 11.28
C THR A 348 -11.80 74.95 10.56
N LYS A 349 -12.35 75.13 9.35
CA LYS A 349 -12.45 76.44 8.68
C LYS A 349 -13.35 77.45 9.39
N SER A 350 -14.13 77.05 10.40
CA SER A 350 -15.08 77.91 11.12
C SER A 350 -14.53 78.59 12.38
N GLN A 351 -13.22 78.53 12.66
CA GLN A 351 -12.65 79.12 13.88
C GLN A 351 -11.43 80.02 13.58
N PRO A 352 -11.50 81.35 13.82
CA PRO A 352 -10.35 82.23 13.69
C PRO A 352 -9.45 82.13 14.93
N ALA A 353 -8.14 81.96 14.72
CA ALA A 353 -7.15 81.99 15.80
C ALA A 353 -6.58 83.41 15.98
N PRO A 354 -6.49 83.95 17.21
CA PRO A 354 -5.79 85.20 17.48
C PRO A 354 -4.28 84.98 17.60
N ALA A 355 -3.51 86.05 17.32
CA ALA A 355 -2.07 86.12 17.50
C ALA A 355 -1.70 87.15 18.60
N GLU A 356 -0.39 87.35 18.79
CA GLU A 356 0.28 88.31 19.71
C GLU A 356 0.33 87.81 21.19
N SER A 357 1.47 87.44 21.80
CA SER A 357 2.84 88.02 21.92
C SER A 357 2.98 89.07 23.02
N SER A 358 3.86 88.83 24.01
CA SER A 358 4.39 89.87 24.91
C SER A 358 5.76 89.48 25.44
N ASP A 359 6.75 90.38 25.31
CA ASP A 359 8.17 90.12 25.55
C ASP A 359 8.53 89.68 26.99
N SER A 360 9.48 88.75 27.07
CA SER A 360 10.42 88.62 28.18
C SER A 360 11.82 88.35 27.62
N HIS A 361 12.86 89.04 28.09
CA HIS A 361 14.20 88.88 27.50
C HIS A 361 14.84 87.50 27.72
N ASP A 362 14.31 86.68 28.64
CA ASP A 362 14.68 85.27 28.81
C ASP A 362 14.03 84.37 27.73
N GLU A 363 13.00 84.88 27.03
CA GLU A 363 12.46 84.21 25.84
C GLU A 363 13.49 84.09 24.74
N THR A 364 14.51 84.95 24.62
CA THR A 364 15.45 84.86 23.48
C THR A 364 16.17 83.51 23.46
N TYR A 365 16.72 83.08 24.59
CA TYR A 365 17.45 81.81 24.71
C TYR A 365 16.50 80.60 24.67
N TYR A 366 15.32 80.72 25.30
CA TYR A 366 14.28 79.69 25.27
C TYR A 366 13.67 79.50 23.86
N THR A 367 13.47 80.60 23.14
CA THR A 367 12.94 80.67 21.78
C THR A 367 13.97 80.16 20.78
N ASP A 368 15.26 80.48 20.94
CA ASP A 368 16.30 79.94 20.07
C ASP A 368 16.54 78.44 20.33
N LEU A 369 16.41 77.97 21.58
CA LEU A 369 16.34 76.54 21.88
C LEU A 369 15.10 75.87 21.27
N LEU A 370 13.93 76.52 21.31
CA LEU A 370 12.70 76.04 20.67
C LEU A 370 12.82 76.02 19.14
N LYS A 371 13.38 77.06 18.51
CA LYS A 371 13.68 77.10 17.07
C LYS A 371 14.69 76.03 16.68
N MET A 372 15.73 75.78 17.50
CA MET A 372 16.68 74.71 17.25
C MET A 372 16.03 73.33 17.38
N LYS A 373 15.18 73.12 18.40
CA LYS A 373 14.36 71.91 18.50
C LYS A 373 13.41 71.75 17.32
N LEU A 374 12.74 72.81 16.89
CA LEU A 374 11.84 72.81 15.72
C LEU A 374 12.60 72.48 14.42
N ASN A 375 13.78 73.09 14.21
CA ASN A 375 14.63 72.79 13.05
C ASN A 375 15.18 71.37 13.08
N ASN A 376 15.49 70.83 14.26
CA ASN A 376 15.90 69.43 14.39
C ASN A 376 14.72 68.50 14.11
N THR A 377 13.54 68.72 14.71
CA THR A 377 12.35 67.91 14.40
C THR A 377 11.91 68.04 12.95
N MET A 378 12.12 69.19 12.29
CA MET A 378 11.88 69.37 10.86
C MET A 378 12.85 68.53 10.02
N LYS A 379 14.15 68.52 10.34
CA LYS A 379 15.14 67.65 9.71
C LYS A 379 14.87 66.16 9.96
N ASP A 380 14.38 65.81 11.14
CA ASP A 380 14.00 64.44 11.49
C ASP A 380 12.74 64.01 10.71
N VAL A 381 11.77 64.91 10.52
CA VAL A 381 10.60 64.68 9.65
C VAL A 381 11.00 64.56 8.18
N GLU A 382 11.96 65.36 7.70
CA GLU A 382 12.51 65.25 6.34
C GLU A 382 13.31 63.94 6.15
N SER A 383 14.10 63.52 7.13
CA SER A 383 14.87 62.27 7.05
C SER A 383 13.95 61.03 7.09
N LEU A 384 12.96 61.00 8.01
CA LEU A 384 11.90 59.99 8.04
C LEU A 384 11.05 59.99 6.75
N GLY A 385 10.79 61.17 6.17
CA GLY A 385 10.09 61.30 4.89
C GLY A 385 10.86 60.68 3.73
N ASN A 386 12.17 60.92 3.68
CA ASN A 386 13.07 60.31 2.70
C ASN A 386 13.15 58.78 2.90
N GLU A 387 13.31 58.30 4.13
CA GLU A 387 13.34 56.86 4.45
C GLU A 387 12.03 56.16 4.07
N LEU A 388 10.87 56.75 4.40
CA LEU A 388 9.56 56.26 3.99
C LEU A 388 9.40 56.22 2.46
N SER A 389 9.94 57.21 1.74
CA SER A 389 9.91 57.23 0.27
C SER A 389 10.76 56.09 -0.33
N LEU A 390 11.94 55.83 0.24
CA LEU A 390 12.83 54.75 -0.15
C LEU A 390 12.19 53.38 0.15
N GLN A 391 11.55 53.23 1.31
CA GLN A 391 10.84 52.01 1.68
C GLN A 391 9.65 51.73 0.75
N ARG A 392 8.90 52.76 0.32
CA ARG A 392 7.84 52.64 -0.69
C ARG A 392 8.39 52.24 -2.06
N MET A 393 9.50 52.82 -2.50
CA MET A 393 10.14 52.45 -3.77
C MET A 393 10.62 50.99 -3.74
N LYS A 394 11.23 50.58 -2.61
CA LYS A 394 11.69 49.21 -2.40
C LYS A 394 10.52 48.21 -2.43
N SER A 395 9.45 48.44 -1.67
CA SER A 395 8.29 47.53 -1.64
C SER A 395 7.55 47.44 -2.97
N LEU A 396 7.48 48.53 -3.74
CA LEU A 396 6.97 48.50 -5.12
C LEU A 396 7.86 47.64 -6.04
N SER A 397 9.19 47.77 -5.94
CA SER A 397 10.12 46.97 -6.74
C SER A 397 10.08 45.46 -6.38
N GLU A 398 9.90 45.15 -5.09
CA GLU A 398 9.73 43.78 -4.60
C GLU A 398 8.39 43.18 -5.05
N SER A 399 7.31 43.96 -4.99
CA SER A 399 5.98 43.58 -5.51
C SER A 399 6.01 43.31 -7.01
N GLN A 400 6.64 44.18 -7.81
CA GLN A 400 6.79 43.97 -9.25
C GLN A 400 7.62 42.70 -9.53
N ARG A 401 8.74 42.51 -8.83
CA ARG A 401 9.59 41.31 -8.96
C ARG A 401 8.83 40.04 -8.61
N ALA A 402 8.00 40.05 -7.56
CA ALA A 402 7.16 38.91 -7.20
C ALA A 402 6.15 38.58 -8.31
N LEU A 403 5.48 39.59 -8.86
CA LEU A 403 4.51 39.42 -9.95
C LEU A 403 5.16 38.91 -11.25
N GLU A 404 6.39 39.34 -11.56
CA GLU A 404 7.18 38.79 -12.67
C GLU A 404 7.57 37.32 -12.45
N LEU A 405 7.90 36.93 -11.21
CA LEU A 405 8.17 35.54 -10.86
C LEU A 405 6.90 34.68 -10.94
N GLU A 406 5.74 35.17 -10.49
CA GLU A 406 4.45 34.47 -10.65
C GLU A 406 4.10 34.24 -12.12
N ARG A 407 4.28 35.25 -12.99
CA ARG A 407 4.08 35.12 -14.44
C ARG A 407 5.00 34.04 -15.05
N LYS A 408 6.28 34.02 -14.65
CA LYS A 408 7.24 33.00 -15.09
C LYS A 408 6.85 31.61 -14.59
N LEU A 409 6.51 31.47 -13.31
CA LEU A 409 6.03 30.23 -12.71
C LEU A 409 4.80 29.67 -13.46
N PHE A 410 3.80 30.51 -13.71
CA PHE A 410 2.60 30.13 -14.46
C PHE A 410 2.93 29.68 -15.90
N SER A 411 3.82 30.39 -16.60
CA SER A 411 4.25 29.98 -17.94
C SER A 411 4.98 28.64 -17.94
N SER A 412 5.81 28.39 -16.92
CA SER A 412 6.54 27.13 -16.73
C SER A 412 5.61 25.98 -16.38
N ASP A 413 4.63 26.19 -15.49
CA ASP A 413 3.65 25.18 -15.09
C ASP A 413 2.71 24.81 -16.25
N ARG A 414 2.30 25.79 -17.08
CA ARG A 414 1.57 25.52 -18.33
C ARG A 414 2.39 24.69 -19.31
N LEU A 415 3.68 25.00 -19.49
CA LEU A 415 4.59 24.21 -20.34
C LEU A 415 4.80 22.80 -19.78
N LEU A 416 4.89 22.65 -18.46
CA LEU A 416 4.99 21.35 -17.79
C LEU A 416 3.74 20.50 -18.02
N LYS A 417 2.54 21.07 -17.83
CA LYS A 417 1.25 20.40 -18.10
C LYS A 417 1.13 19.97 -19.57
N GLN A 418 1.57 20.80 -20.50
CA GLN A 418 1.63 20.45 -21.93
C GLN A 418 2.61 19.29 -22.18
N ALA A 419 3.84 19.37 -21.66
CA ALA A 419 4.86 18.33 -21.81
C ALA A 419 4.43 16.99 -21.19
N GLN A 420 3.68 17.00 -20.08
CA GLN A 420 3.07 15.82 -19.48
C GLN A 420 1.99 15.20 -20.39
N SER A 421 1.13 16.01 -21.01
CA SER A 421 0.16 15.54 -22.00
C SER A 421 0.84 14.88 -23.19
N ASP A 422 1.91 15.49 -23.70
CA ASP A 422 2.63 14.98 -24.88
C ASP A 422 3.50 13.75 -24.56
N LYS A 423 4.10 13.68 -23.35
CA LYS A 423 4.71 12.44 -22.82
C LYS A 423 3.71 11.29 -22.80
N PHE A 424 2.49 11.51 -22.31
CA PHE A 424 1.46 10.47 -22.24
C PHE A 424 1.00 10.01 -23.63
N LYS A 425 0.84 10.95 -24.59
CA LYS A 425 0.56 10.61 -26.01
C LYS A 425 1.68 9.80 -26.65
N LEU A 426 2.94 10.15 -26.39
CA LEU A 426 4.09 9.41 -26.89
C LEU A 426 4.17 8.01 -26.28
N GLN A 427 3.91 7.86 -24.97
CA GLN A 427 3.80 6.54 -24.32
C GLN A 427 2.71 5.68 -24.97
N LEU A 428 1.50 6.23 -25.16
CA LEU A 428 0.42 5.57 -25.90
C LEU A 428 0.85 5.14 -27.31
N ARG A 429 1.62 5.98 -28.02
CA ARG A 429 2.09 5.66 -29.37
C ARG A 429 3.19 4.59 -29.38
N VAL A 430 4.08 4.57 -28.38
CA VAL A 430 5.08 3.51 -28.19
C VAL A 430 4.37 2.18 -27.89
N GLU A 431 3.37 2.17 -27.00
CA GLU A 431 2.56 0.98 -26.71
C GLU A 431 1.79 0.49 -27.95
N GLU A 432 1.21 1.39 -28.75
CA GLU A 432 0.58 1.03 -30.03
C GLU A 432 1.56 0.38 -31.02
N LEU A 433 2.81 0.85 -31.06
CA LEU A 433 3.85 0.28 -31.91
C LEU A 433 4.32 -1.06 -31.37
N GLN A 434 4.56 -1.19 -30.06
CA GLN A 434 4.84 -2.46 -29.39
C GLN A 434 3.73 -3.48 -29.69
N ASN A 435 2.45 -3.12 -29.55
CA ASN A 435 1.32 -3.99 -29.88
C ASN A 435 1.21 -4.38 -31.38
N LYS A 436 1.82 -3.60 -32.29
CA LYS A 436 1.87 -3.89 -33.74
C LYS A 436 3.09 -4.72 -34.14
N TYR A 437 4.17 -4.63 -33.38
CA TYR A 437 5.48 -5.23 -33.69
C TYR A 437 5.94 -6.30 -32.69
N GLU A 438 5.19 -6.57 -31.61
CA GLU A 438 5.34 -7.77 -30.78
C GLU A 438 5.28 -9.00 -31.69
N PRO A 439 6.35 -9.83 -31.74
CA PRO A 439 6.28 -11.11 -32.42
C PRO A 439 5.23 -11.96 -31.71
N LYS A 440 4.08 -12.21 -32.36
CA LYS A 440 3.15 -13.24 -31.92
C LYS A 440 3.93 -14.54 -31.81
N ASP A 441 4.05 -15.07 -30.59
CA ASP A 441 4.90 -16.22 -30.30
C ASP A 441 4.80 -17.30 -31.37
N SER A 442 5.96 -17.68 -31.88
CA SER A 442 6.10 -18.52 -33.05
C SER A 442 5.17 -19.73 -32.96
N LYS A 443 4.25 -19.86 -33.92
CA LYS A 443 3.36 -21.02 -34.06
C LYS A 443 4.20 -22.27 -34.31
N LYS A 444 4.69 -22.92 -33.25
CA LYS A 444 5.34 -24.25 -33.30
C LYS A 444 4.32 -25.35 -33.58
N ASN A 445 3.67 -25.27 -34.74
CA ASN A 445 2.84 -26.32 -35.32
C ASN A 445 3.62 -27.07 -36.40
N VAL A 446 4.74 -27.70 -36.03
CA VAL A 446 5.42 -28.66 -36.90
C VAL A 446 4.64 -29.97 -36.85
N ASN A 447 3.54 -30.02 -37.60
CA ASN A 447 2.86 -31.27 -37.90
C ASN A 447 3.75 -32.10 -38.84
N LEU A 448 4.54 -33.02 -38.27
CA LEU A 448 5.31 -34.01 -39.01
C LEU A 448 4.38 -34.99 -39.74
N LYS A 449 3.89 -34.59 -40.92
CA LYS A 449 3.29 -35.51 -41.89
C LYS A 449 4.37 -36.48 -42.36
N ARG A 450 4.37 -37.71 -41.83
CA ARG A 450 5.18 -38.82 -42.35
C ARG A 450 4.88 -39.03 -43.83
N ARG A 451 5.81 -38.65 -44.72
CA ARG A 451 5.84 -39.13 -46.11
C ARG A 451 7.01 -40.11 -46.22
N LYS A 452 6.71 -41.32 -46.70
CA LYS A 452 7.71 -42.39 -46.87
C LYS A 452 8.45 -42.17 -48.18
N GLU A 453 9.77 -42.14 -48.14
CA GLU A 453 10.62 -42.50 -49.27
C GLU A 453 11.68 -43.51 -48.78
N LYS A 454 12.02 -44.49 -49.64
CA LYS A 454 13.00 -45.55 -49.38
C LYS A 454 14.11 -45.43 -50.42
N LEU A 455 15.37 -45.42 -50.01
CA LEU A 455 16.55 -45.76 -50.82
C LEU A 455 17.65 -46.36 -49.90
N PRO A 456 18.64 -47.10 -50.44
CA PRO A 456 18.99 -48.40 -49.85
C PRO A 456 20.20 -48.45 -48.89
N VAL A 457 20.29 -49.63 -48.26
CA VAL A 457 21.36 -50.15 -47.39
C VAL A 457 22.61 -50.50 -48.20
N ASP A 458 23.82 -50.16 -47.70
CA ASP A 458 24.82 -51.19 -47.35
C ASP A 458 25.97 -50.70 -46.43
N THR A 459 26.64 -51.68 -45.82
CA THR A 459 27.85 -51.65 -44.96
C THR A 459 27.72 -51.15 -43.51
N ALA A 460 27.70 -52.12 -42.60
CA ALA A 460 27.93 -52.04 -41.14
C ALA A 460 29.40 -52.45 -40.84
N PRO A 461 29.88 -52.75 -39.60
CA PRO A 461 29.21 -52.76 -38.28
C PRO A 461 30.06 -52.22 -37.09
N SER A 462 29.57 -52.47 -35.86
CA SER A 462 30.32 -52.51 -34.58
C SER A 462 30.80 -51.17 -33.97
N SER A 463 30.99 -51.02 -32.65
CA SER A 463 30.39 -51.62 -31.43
C SER A 463 30.95 -50.88 -30.20
N GLU A 464 30.34 -51.08 -29.02
CA GLU A 464 30.92 -50.87 -27.68
C GLU A 464 31.22 -49.43 -27.18
N ASP A 465 30.40 -49.02 -26.21
CA ASP A 465 30.78 -48.71 -24.83
C ASP A 465 31.84 -47.65 -24.46
N THR A 466 31.32 -46.62 -23.78
CA THR A 466 31.78 -46.13 -22.47
C THR A 466 33.25 -45.67 -22.30
N SER A 467 33.48 -44.35 -22.23
CA SER A 467 33.95 -43.70 -20.98
C SER A 467 34.23 -42.18 -21.07
N HIS A 468 33.80 -41.49 -20.00
CA HIS A 468 34.43 -40.37 -19.29
C HIS A 468 35.30 -39.26 -19.93
N GLN A 469 34.96 -38.04 -19.47
CA GLN A 469 35.85 -36.94 -19.01
C GLN A 469 36.39 -35.86 -19.99
N LYS A 470 35.80 -34.66 -19.84
CA LYS A 470 36.40 -33.48 -19.17
C LYS A 470 37.56 -32.75 -19.90
N VAL A 471 37.37 -31.46 -20.20
CA VAL A 471 38.08 -30.29 -19.58
C VAL A 471 37.73 -28.97 -20.29
N GLU A 472 37.36 -27.97 -19.48
CA GLU A 472 37.48 -26.50 -19.61
C GLU A 472 37.41 -25.78 -20.98
N GLN A 473 36.58 -24.73 -21.06
CA GLN A 473 37.12 -23.37 -20.84
C GLN A 473 36.11 -22.38 -20.25
N VAL A 474 36.62 -21.48 -19.40
CA VAL A 474 35.90 -20.42 -18.67
C VAL A 474 35.80 -19.16 -19.53
N LEU A 475 34.68 -18.45 -19.47
CA LEU A 475 34.66 -16.98 -19.54
C LEU A 475 33.41 -16.41 -18.84
N SER A 476 33.63 -15.35 -18.05
CA SER A 476 32.65 -14.70 -17.17
C SER A 476 32.14 -13.38 -17.77
N VAL A 477 31.36 -12.65 -16.96
CA VAL A 477 30.82 -11.28 -17.13
C VAL A 477 29.38 -11.27 -17.66
N LYS A 478 28.38 -10.60 -17.07
CA LYS A 478 28.03 -10.03 -15.75
C LYS A 478 26.82 -9.13 -16.06
N VAL A 479 25.87 -8.97 -15.12
CA VAL A 479 25.05 -7.74 -14.95
C VAL A 479 23.97 -7.51 -16.05
N ASP A 480 22.71 -7.13 -15.77
CA ASP A 480 22.15 -6.40 -14.61
C ASP A 480 20.86 -7.03 -14.03
N VAL A 481 20.68 -6.83 -12.72
CA VAL A 481 19.45 -6.94 -11.92
C VAL A 481 19.53 -5.68 -11.04
N THR A 482 18.51 -4.85 -10.88
CA THR A 482 17.51 -4.99 -9.79
C THR A 482 16.40 -3.94 -9.87
N ASN A 483 15.29 -4.25 -9.17
CA ASN A 483 14.39 -3.27 -8.56
C ASN A 483 15.15 -2.17 -7.79
N THR A 484 14.52 -1.02 -7.56
CA THR A 484 14.85 -0.14 -6.44
C THR A 484 13.59 0.49 -5.88
N GLU A 485 13.35 0.28 -4.59
CA GLU A 485 12.42 1.07 -3.79
C GLU A 485 13.08 2.42 -3.44
N THR A 486 12.25 3.43 -3.19
CA THR A 486 12.67 4.77 -2.78
C THR A 486 12.93 4.85 -1.29
N ALA A 487 14.06 5.47 -0.90
CA ALA A 487 14.29 6.00 0.44
C ALA A 487 14.91 7.40 0.35
N GLU A 488 14.44 8.31 1.19
CA GLU A 488 14.86 9.72 1.26
C GLU A 488 16.03 9.91 2.22
N SER A 489 16.96 10.84 1.93
CA SER A 489 17.66 11.64 2.94
C SER A 489 18.42 12.81 2.30
N ASP A 490 18.46 13.95 2.99
CA ASP A 490 19.01 15.23 2.53
C ASP A 490 20.55 15.28 2.46
N THR A 491 21.10 16.14 1.59
CA THR A 491 21.90 17.29 2.08
C THR A 491 22.22 18.33 0.99
N CYS A 492 22.29 19.59 1.42
CA CYS A 492 22.70 20.76 0.64
C CYS A 492 24.24 20.91 0.60
N PRO A 493 24.79 21.73 -0.31
CA PRO A 493 25.95 22.53 0.04
C PRO A 493 25.74 24.04 -0.17
N THR A 494 26.12 24.82 0.84
CA THR A 494 26.13 26.29 0.86
C THR A 494 27.54 26.83 0.54
N ALA A 495 27.64 28.15 0.29
CA ALA A 495 28.82 29.04 0.34
C ALA A 495 29.43 29.52 -1.01
N GLU A 496 29.85 30.78 -1.19
CA GLU A 496 29.41 32.06 -0.61
C GLU A 496 30.00 33.28 -1.41
N THR A 497 29.24 34.38 -1.47
CA THR A 497 29.62 35.82 -1.46
C THR A 497 30.79 36.40 -2.33
N LEU A 498 30.50 37.33 -3.27
CA LEU A 498 30.73 38.80 -3.14
C LEU A 498 30.63 39.67 -4.44
N SER A 499 29.92 40.82 -4.31
CA SER A 499 30.21 42.17 -4.86
C SER A 499 30.12 42.55 -6.36
N SER A 500 28.98 43.15 -6.74
CA SER A 500 28.80 44.54 -7.26
C SER A 500 29.71 45.16 -8.37
N LYS A 501 29.13 45.49 -9.55
CA LYS A 501 28.77 46.88 -9.97
C LYS A 501 28.20 47.03 -11.40
N GLN A 502 27.10 47.80 -11.49
CA GLN A 502 26.62 48.73 -12.54
C GLN A 502 26.73 48.52 -14.08
N ASP A 503 25.57 48.78 -14.71
CA ASP A 503 25.31 49.64 -15.88
C ASP A 503 25.15 49.13 -17.35
N VAL A 504 23.88 49.21 -17.80
CA VAL A 504 23.37 49.96 -18.98
C VAL A 504 23.36 49.34 -20.41
N LYS A 505 22.12 49.18 -20.89
CA LYS A 505 21.56 49.29 -22.27
C LYS A 505 21.55 48.15 -23.32
N SER A 506 20.33 47.99 -23.85
CA SER A 506 19.92 47.89 -25.27
C SER A 506 20.10 46.60 -26.10
N GLU A 507 18.94 46.03 -26.43
CA GLU A 507 18.42 45.74 -27.79
C GLU A 507 19.19 44.88 -28.82
N VAL A 508 18.45 43.85 -29.28
CA VAL A 508 18.25 43.43 -30.70
C VAL A 508 19.23 42.41 -31.36
N SER A 509 18.59 41.30 -31.78
CA SER A 509 18.87 40.36 -32.89
C SER A 509 20.21 39.58 -33.04
N GLU A 510 20.04 38.26 -33.08
CA GLU A 510 20.56 37.28 -34.08
C GLU A 510 22.07 37.01 -34.31
N ALA A 511 22.30 35.71 -34.57
CA ALA A 511 23.33 35.10 -35.43
C ALA A 511 24.79 34.93 -34.94
N GLU A 512 25.06 33.67 -34.57
CA GLU A 512 26.08 32.79 -35.19
C GLU A 512 27.59 32.84 -34.87
N GLN A 513 28.19 31.65 -35.09
CA GLN A 513 29.60 31.32 -35.39
C GLN A 513 30.68 31.29 -34.26
N GLN A 514 30.87 30.06 -33.74
CA GLN A 514 32.12 29.24 -33.65
C GLN A 514 33.43 29.76 -34.31
N PRO A 515 34.62 29.09 -34.12
CA PRO A 515 35.16 28.29 -33.00
C PRO A 515 36.69 28.47 -32.75
N ALA A 516 37.28 27.82 -31.72
CA ALA A 516 38.64 27.19 -31.69
C ALA A 516 39.03 26.85 -30.21
N LYS A 517 39.34 25.61 -29.80
CA LYS A 517 40.54 24.77 -30.05
C LYS A 517 41.88 25.34 -29.53
N CYS A 518 42.31 24.90 -28.33
CA CYS A 518 43.67 24.42 -28.00
C CYS A 518 43.76 24.01 -26.50
N VAL A 519 44.73 23.24 -25.95
CA VAL A 519 45.38 21.95 -26.32
C VAL A 519 46.56 21.70 -25.35
N LYS A 520 46.64 20.49 -24.72
CA LYS A 520 47.81 19.86 -24.02
C LYS A 520 48.29 20.42 -22.66
N ILE A 521 49.15 19.77 -21.84
CA ILE A 521 49.52 18.35 -21.47
C ILE A 521 50.46 18.48 -20.23
N SER A 522 50.32 17.64 -19.19
CA SER A 522 51.39 17.06 -18.32
C SER A 522 50.72 16.46 -17.06
N ARG A 523 50.78 15.18 -16.67
CA ARG A 523 51.86 14.16 -16.60
C ARG A 523 52.94 14.49 -15.56
N GLU A 524 52.92 13.85 -14.38
CA GLU A 524 53.81 12.71 -14.03
C GLU A 524 53.46 12.04 -12.67
N GLU A 525 54.28 11.09 -12.22
CA GLU A 525 53.95 9.92 -11.36
C GLU A 525 54.30 10.03 -9.83
N PRO A 526 54.01 9.01 -8.97
CA PRO A 526 53.86 9.17 -7.51
C PRO A 526 55.02 8.64 -6.64
N VAL A 527 55.04 8.99 -5.34
CA VAL A 527 55.91 8.36 -4.31
C VAL A 527 55.25 8.20 -2.93
N VAL A 528 55.12 6.93 -2.52
CA VAL A 528 55.38 6.26 -1.21
C VAL A 528 55.29 7.01 0.14
N ILE A 529 54.66 6.32 1.11
CA ILE A 529 54.44 6.63 2.55
C ILE A 529 55.76 6.58 3.37
N PRO A 530 55.90 7.40 4.44
CA PRO A 530 56.03 6.77 5.78
C PRO A 530 55.31 7.51 6.92
N ASN A 531 54.81 6.75 7.89
CA ASN A 531 54.20 7.21 9.14
C ASN A 531 55.16 6.90 10.32
N PRO A 532 55.30 7.77 11.34
CA PRO A 532 55.50 7.21 12.69
C PRO A 532 54.98 8.05 13.91
N ARG A 533 54.23 7.37 14.79
CA ARG A 533 54.29 7.40 16.30
C ARG A 533 53.98 8.76 17.00
N SER A 534 53.64 8.87 18.31
CA SER A 534 53.75 7.94 19.46
C SER A 534 52.85 8.36 20.66
N VAL A 535 52.31 7.38 21.42
CA VAL A 535 52.38 7.25 22.93
C VAL A 535 51.60 8.31 23.78
N SER A 536 50.95 8.09 24.95
CA SER A 536 50.75 7.05 26.01
C SER A 536 49.44 7.42 26.77
N ALA A 537 48.90 6.79 27.83
CA ALA A 537 48.78 5.45 28.49
C ALA A 537 47.94 5.71 29.79
N GLY A 538 47.43 4.80 30.62
CA GLY A 538 47.35 3.33 30.74
C GLY A 538 46.33 3.00 31.88
N SER A 539 45.74 1.81 31.97
CA SER A 539 46.01 0.76 32.99
C SER A 539 44.89 -0.29 32.82
N ASP A 540 45.14 -1.51 32.33
CA ASP A 540 45.54 -2.75 33.06
C ASP A 540 44.43 -3.29 34.02
N CYS A 541 44.11 -4.59 34.11
CA CYS A 541 44.60 -5.78 33.40
C CYS A 541 43.62 -7.00 33.52
N GLU A 542 43.84 -8.03 32.69
CA GLU A 542 43.38 -9.44 32.81
C GLU A 542 41.84 -9.71 32.78
N ASP A 543 41.32 -10.80 32.20
CA ASP A 543 41.92 -12.09 31.83
C ASP A 543 41.33 -12.70 30.53
N LYS A 544 41.94 -13.77 29.99
CA LYS A 544 41.57 -14.40 28.69
C LYS A 544 41.05 -15.85 28.81
N GLU A 545 40.55 -16.36 27.67
CA GLU A 545 40.44 -17.79 27.32
C GLU A 545 39.43 -18.70 28.05
N MET A 546 38.24 -18.85 27.46
CA MET A 546 37.72 -20.19 27.12
C MET A 546 36.64 -20.12 26.02
N LYS A 547 37.04 -20.37 24.76
CA LYS A 547 36.10 -20.43 23.63
C LYS A 547 36.47 -21.50 22.59
N ILE A 548 36.57 -22.75 23.03
CA ILE A 548 36.45 -24.00 22.24
C ILE A 548 36.00 -25.09 23.24
N GLN A 549 34.74 -25.55 23.13
CA GLN A 549 34.17 -26.83 23.61
C GLN A 549 32.65 -26.69 23.89
N LEU A 550 31.81 -26.65 22.86
CA LEU A 550 30.38 -27.01 22.99
C LEU A 550 29.69 -27.30 21.65
N GLN A 551 30.29 -28.19 20.85
CA GLN A 551 29.67 -28.71 19.61
C GLN A 551 29.36 -30.23 19.66
N ASN A 552 29.69 -30.91 20.76
CA ASN A 552 29.43 -32.35 20.97
C ASN A 552 28.54 -32.60 22.18
N LYS A 553 27.22 -32.38 22.04
CA LYS A 553 26.19 -32.91 22.98
C LYS A 553 24.73 -32.82 22.47
N ARG A 554 24.51 -33.09 21.18
CA ARG A 554 23.15 -33.07 20.58
C ARG A 554 22.76 -34.37 19.88
N GLU A 555 23.19 -35.52 20.42
CA GLU A 555 22.80 -36.82 19.86
C GLU A 555 22.73 -37.96 20.89
N GLU A 556 22.01 -37.75 21.99
CA GLU A 556 21.56 -38.89 22.83
C GLU A 556 20.35 -38.52 23.70
N ARG A 557 19.15 -38.95 23.28
CA ARG A 557 17.93 -39.25 24.09
C ARG A 557 16.68 -39.44 23.21
N ARG A 558 16.71 -40.45 22.33
CA ARG A 558 15.50 -41.06 21.73
C ARG A 558 15.29 -42.45 22.33
N LYS A 559 14.30 -42.58 23.23
CA LYS A 559 13.49 -43.78 23.59
C LYS A 559 13.07 -43.76 25.07
N LYS A 560 11.78 -43.49 25.36
CA LYS A 560 10.90 -44.38 26.16
C LYS A 560 9.43 -43.88 26.18
N LYS A 561 8.55 -44.85 26.42
CA LYS A 561 7.11 -44.94 26.14
C LYS A 561 6.18 -44.04 26.99
N ARG A 562 4.98 -43.82 26.43
CA ARG A 562 3.68 -43.43 27.03
C ARG A 562 3.52 -43.59 28.56
N THR A 563 2.91 -42.57 29.17
CA THR A 563 1.71 -42.69 30.03
C THR A 563 0.82 -41.45 29.83
N VAL A 564 -0.48 -41.58 30.10
CA VAL A 564 -1.44 -40.48 30.17
C VAL A 564 -1.77 -40.28 31.64
N GLU A 565 -1.61 -39.06 32.16
CA GLU A 565 -2.12 -38.66 33.47
C GLU A 565 -2.82 -37.30 33.34
N ALA A 566 -3.87 -37.11 34.15
CA ALA A 566 -4.79 -35.99 34.04
C ALA A 566 -4.20 -34.71 34.65
N ILE A 567 -4.65 -33.56 34.15
CA ILE A 567 -4.39 -32.26 34.78
C ILE A 567 -5.42 -32.09 35.90
N ASP A 568 -4.96 -32.19 37.14
CA ASP A 568 -5.76 -31.85 38.32
C ASP A 568 -5.63 -30.34 38.60
N VAL A 569 -6.75 -29.66 38.80
CA VAL A 569 -6.80 -28.18 38.90
C VAL A 569 -6.84 -27.77 40.37
N GLY A 570 -5.66 -27.65 40.97
CA GLY A 570 -5.47 -27.13 42.32
C GLY A 570 -5.65 -25.61 42.37
N SER A 571 -6.77 -25.15 42.93
CA SER A 571 -7.03 -23.71 43.17
C SER A 571 -6.46 -23.27 44.53
N THR A 572 -5.31 -22.60 44.55
CA THR A 572 -4.74 -21.99 45.76
C THR A 572 -5.10 -20.52 45.90
N ARG A 573 -5.91 -20.23 46.92
CA ARG A 573 -6.35 -18.89 47.33
C ARG A 573 -5.37 -18.34 48.36
N THR A 574 -4.57 -17.34 48.01
CA THR A 574 -3.69 -16.63 48.95
C THR A 574 -4.39 -15.38 49.50
N MET A 575 -4.66 -15.39 50.80
CA MET A 575 -5.05 -14.22 51.59
C MET A 575 -3.83 -13.85 52.44
N GLU A 576 -3.26 -12.66 52.25
CA GLU A 576 -2.27 -12.11 53.18
C GLU A 576 -2.33 -10.58 53.11
N ASN A 577 -3.04 -10.00 54.09
CA ASN A 577 -3.05 -8.59 54.43
C ASN A 577 -2.76 -8.53 55.93
N GLU A 578 -1.51 -8.28 56.33
CA GLU A 578 -1.19 -7.97 57.73
C GLU A 578 -0.69 -6.53 57.82
N CYS A 579 -1.48 -5.71 58.50
CA CYS A 579 -1.18 -4.32 58.81
C CYS A 579 -0.43 -4.29 60.15
N ALA A 580 0.82 -3.81 60.15
CA ALA A 580 1.57 -3.56 61.37
C ALA A 580 1.47 -2.07 61.72
N GLN A 581 0.69 -1.75 62.75
CA GLN A 581 0.56 -0.42 63.32
C GLN A 581 1.13 -0.42 64.74
N GLN A 582 2.27 0.24 64.95
CA GLN A 582 2.73 0.76 66.24
C GLN A 582 3.67 1.94 66.01
#